data_AF-A0A0B3ALG2-F1
#
_entry.id   AF-A0A0B3ALG2-F1
#
_cell.length_a   1.000
_cell.length_b   1.000
_cell.length_c   1.000
_cell.angle_alpha   90.00
_cell.angle_beta   90.00
_cell.angle_gamma   90.00
#
_symmetry.space_group_name_H-M   'P 1'
#
loop_
_entity.id
_entity.type
_entity.pdbx_description
1 polymer ?
#
loop_
_entity_poly.entity_id
_entity_poly.type
_entity_poly.pdbx_seq_one_letter_code
_entity_poly.pdbx_strand_id
1 'polypeptide(L)'
;MAETPVKIFIEKDRLESDCSLLARQMVDSGYRPDVIVGVWRGGAHAAAYVTGALKRLGAPHEHFPATGKSYSGMANRSHMIRVYNMEELSRYVRAHGMGHVCFIDDVIDSSVTGHALVSVAENGLRRADAERAFVVEDGKTREISVGKAAALGPENYVHYRFGMHANGTSYDLQVPMMSDIAPLDTDVCVAAPYQKPYANLTGMKPRFFVSDYDRIDGRDVWLNFPYELEADDITDQELFEQRPNVARILLQ
;
A
#
# COMPACT_ATOMS: atom_id res chain seq x y z
N MET A 1 28.13 -9.44 -2.46
CA MET A 1 27.04 -10.21 -1.82
C MET A 1 26.25 -9.21 -1.01
N ALA A 2 24.93 -9.12 -1.18
CA ALA A 2 24.13 -8.26 -0.29
C ALA A 2 24.22 -8.85 1.12
N GLU A 3 24.49 -8.01 2.13
CA GLU A 3 24.52 -8.45 3.52
C GLU A 3 23.12 -8.88 3.97
N THR A 4 23.05 -9.92 4.81
CA THR A 4 21.79 -10.43 5.35
C THR A 4 21.07 -9.33 6.14
N PRO A 5 19.77 -9.08 5.87
CA PRO A 5 19.02 -8.04 6.56
C PRO A 5 18.89 -8.32 8.05
N VAL A 6 18.77 -7.25 8.84
CA VAL A 6 18.42 -7.34 10.26
C VAL A 6 16.92 -7.58 10.38
N LYS A 7 16.55 -8.74 10.92
CA LYS A 7 15.16 -9.14 11.12
C LYS A 7 14.62 -8.53 12.42
N ILE A 8 13.46 -7.90 12.34
CA ILE A 8 12.72 -7.37 13.48
C ILE A 8 11.36 -8.05 13.50
N PHE A 9 11.06 -8.76 14.57
CA PHE A 9 9.77 -9.40 14.77
C PHE A 9 8.79 -8.42 15.39
N ILE A 10 7.71 -8.13 14.67
CA ILE A 10 6.63 -7.30 15.17
C ILE A 10 5.64 -8.21 15.89
N GLU A 11 5.53 -8.03 17.20
CA GLU A 11 4.53 -8.73 18.01
C GLU A 11 3.12 -8.24 17.69
N LYS A 12 2.12 -9.12 17.89
CA LYS A 12 0.71 -8.80 17.66
C LYS A 12 0.26 -7.58 18.48
N ASP A 13 0.57 -7.56 19.77
CA ASP A 13 0.16 -6.49 20.68
C ASP A 13 0.84 -5.17 20.33
N ARG A 14 2.09 -5.23 19.83
CA ARG A 14 2.80 -4.06 19.31
C ARG A 14 2.13 -3.50 18.07
N LEU A 15 1.83 -4.35 17.09
CA LEU A 15 1.11 -3.93 15.87
C LEU A 15 -0.24 -3.28 16.20
N GLU A 16 -1.01 -3.87 17.10
CA GLU A 16 -2.30 -3.33 17.55
C GLU A 16 -2.14 -1.96 18.24
N SER A 17 -1.14 -1.84 19.12
CA SER A 17 -0.82 -0.60 19.83
C SER A 17 -0.37 0.51 18.87
N ASP A 18 0.53 0.21 17.93
CA ASP A 18 1.04 1.16 16.95
C ASP A 18 -0.08 1.59 15.98
N CYS A 19 -0.97 0.69 15.56
CA CYS A 19 -2.16 1.07 14.79
C CYS A 19 -3.11 1.97 15.58
N SER A 20 -3.24 1.75 16.89
CA SER A 20 -4.07 2.59 17.77
C SER A 20 -3.45 3.98 17.97
N LEU A 21 -2.12 4.06 18.06
CA LEU A 21 -1.38 5.33 18.07
C LEU A 21 -1.54 6.08 16.75
N LEU A 22 -1.48 5.37 15.62
CA LEU A 22 -1.73 5.95 14.29
C LEU A 22 -3.12 6.59 14.20
N ALA A 23 -4.16 5.88 14.65
CA ALA A 23 -5.52 6.40 14.71
C ALA A 23 -5.64 7.62 15.63
N ARG A 24 -4.95 7.60 16.78
CA ARG A 24 -4.88 8.74 17.70
C ARG A 24 -4.23 9.95 17.02
N GLN A 25 -3.11 9.78 16.33
CA GLN A 25 -2.44 10.87 15.61
C GLN A 25 -3.35 11.51 14.55
N MET A 26 -4.09 10.69 13.79
CA MET A 26 -5.10 11.18 12.84
C MET A 26 -6.11 12.07 13.57
N VAL A 27 -6.69 11.55 14.66
CA VAL A 27 -7.73 12.24 15.42
C VAL A 27 -7.21 13.54 16.06
N ASP A 28 -6.02 13.51 16.65
CA ASP A 28 -5.43 14.67 17.32
C ASP A 28 -5.00 15.76 16.33
N SER A 29 -4.67 15.39 15.08
CA SER A 29 -4.39 16.35 14.01
C SER A 29 -5.64 17.06 13.45
N GLY A 30 -6.84 16.64 13.87
CA GLY A 30 -8.11 17.11 13.30
C GLY A 30 -8.55 16.32 12.06
N TYR A 31 -7.72 15.43 11.52
CA TYR A 31 -8.09 14.56 10.42
C TYR A 31 -9.09 13.48 10.89
N ARG A 32 -10.23 13.37 10.21
CA ARG A 32 -11.26 12.36 10.44
C ARG A 32 -11.56 11.70 9.10
N PRO A 33 -10.97 10.54 8.78
CA PRO A 33 -11.24 9.88 7.52
C PRO A 33 -12.71 9.47 7.48
N ASP A 34 -13.40 9.76 6.38
CA ASP A 34 -14.75 9.25 6.13
C ASP A 34 -14.68 7.82 5.57
N VAL A 35 -13.59 7.51 4.86
CA VAL A 35 -13.32 6.19 4.27
C VAL A 35 -11.91 5.72 4.62
N ILE A 36 -11.80 4.51 5.17
CA ILE A 36 -10.55 3.79 5.34
C ILE A 36 -10.44 2.71 4.27
N VAL A 37 -9.29 2.68 3.60
CA VAL A 37 -8.96 1.69 2.58
C VAL A 37 -7.76 0.87 3.02
N GLY A 38 -7.98 -0.36 3.50
CA GLY A 38 -6.89 -1.28 3.83
C GLY A 38 -6.25 -1.86 2.57
N VAL A 39 -4.94 -1.66 2.40
CA VAL A 39 -4.17 -2.22 1.28
C VAL A 39 -3.91 -3.70 1.55
N TRP A 40 -4.60 -4.58 0.83
CA TRP A 40 -4.43 -6.02 0.98
C TRP A 40 -3.00 -6.42 0.57
N ARG A 41 -2.33 -7.32 1.30
CA ARG A 41 -2.80 -8.06 2.50
C ARG A 41 -2.50 -7.38 3.82
N GLY A 42 -1.25 -6.93 4.00
CA GLY A 42 -0.74 -6.45 5.28
C GLY A 42 -1.51 -5.26 5.83
N GLY A 43 -1.70 -4.23 5.00
CA GLY A 43 -2.54 -3.07 5.29
C GLY A 43 -3.97 -3.38 5.70
N ALA A 44 -4.55 -4.53 5.33
CA ALA A 44 -5.88 -4.91 5.82
C ALA A 44 -5.89 -5.25 7.32
N HIS A 45 -4.81 -5.83 7.84
CA HIS A 45 -4.66 -6.10 9.28
C HIS A 45 -4.47 -4.77 10.05
N ALA A 46 -3.62 -3.89 9.53
CA ALA A 46 -3.41 -2.56 10.10
C ALA A 46 -4.72 -1.73 10.09
N ALA A 47 -5.43 -1.72 8.95
CA ALA A 47 -6.71 -1.03 8.79
C ALA A 47 -7.77 -1.52 9.77
N ALA A 48 -7.81 -2.82 10.09
CA ALA A 48 -8.75 -3.36 11.07
C ALA A 48 -8.51 -2.79 12.47
N TYR A 49 -7.25 -2.71 12.92
CA TYR A 49 -6.92 -2.11 14.21
C TYR A 49 -7.16 -0.60 14.23
N VAL A 50 -6.75 0.11 13.18
CA VAL A 50 -7.02 1.56 13.01
C VAL A 50 -8.52 1.83 13.06
N THR A 51 -9.33 1.01 12.38
CA THR A 51 -10.80 1.11 12.37
C THR A 51 -11.38 0.98 13.77
N GLY A 52 -10.94 -0.02 14.54
CA GLY A 52 -11.37 -0.23 15.92
C GLY A 52 -11.03 0.97 16.81
N ALA A 53 -9.81 1.48 16.70
CA ALA A 53 -9.35 2.65 17.44
C ALA A 53 -10.15 3.91 17.07
N LEU A 54 -10.27 4.25 15.79
CA LEU A 54 -11.03 5.43 15.32
C LEU A 54 -12.48 5.42 15.81
N LYS A 55 -13.16 4.26 15.77
CA LYS A 55 -14.52 4.13 16.33
C LYS A 55 -14.55 4.47 17.82
N ARG A 56 -13.59 3.98 18.60
CA ARG A 56 -13.49 4.28 20.03
C ARG A 56 -13.20 5.76 20.32
N LEU A 57 -12.52 6.42 19.38
CA LEU A 57 -12.17 7.84 19.41
C LEU A 57 -13.29 8.76 18.90
N GLY A 58 -14.46 8.23 18.53
CA GLY A 58 -15.58 9.03 18.02
C GLY A 58 -15.38 9.53 16.59
N ALA A 59 -14.58 8.81 15.78
CA ALA A 59 -14.35 9.06 14.37
C ALA A 59 -14.97 7.92 13.52
N PRO A 60 -16.31 7.87 13.39
CA PRO A 60 -16.97 6.87 12.56
C PRO A 60 -16.58 7.08 11.09
N HIS A 61 -16.47 5.97 10.36
CA HIS A 61 -16.01 5.93 8.97
C HIS A 61 -16.48 4.64 8.32
N GLU A 62 -16.49 4.65 7.00
CA GLU A 62 -16.73 3.49 6.15
C GLU A 62 -15.41 2.77 5.84
N HIS A 63 -15.50 1.47 5.55
CA HIS A 63 -14.32 0.66 5.29
C HIS A 63 -14.43 -0.06 3.93
N PHE A 64 -13.41 0.12 3.09
CA PHE A 64 -13.30 -0.50 1.78
C PHE A 64 -12.02 -1.34 1.70
N PRO A 65 -12.09 -2.59 1.22
CA PRO A 65 -10.88 -3.32 0.88
C PRO A 65 -10.36 -2.90 -0.50
N ALA A 66 -9.09 -2.51 -0.61
CA ALA A 66 -8.40 -2.42 -1.90
C ALA A 66 -7.29 -3.46 -1.95
N THR A 67 -7.11 -4.14 -3.08
CA THR A 67 -6.02 -5.11 -3.23
C THR A 67 -4.84 -4.53 -3.97
N GLY A 68 -3.66 -4.55 -3.36
CA GLY A 68 -2.36 -4.34 -3.99
C GLY A 68 -1.65 -5.69 -4.18
N LYS A 69 -1.27 -6.09 -5.40
CA LYS A 69 -0.36 -7.25 -5.59
C LYS A 69 0.91 -6.80 -6.28
N SER A 70 2.04 -6.87 -5.58
CA SER A 70 3.37 -6.71 -6.18
C SER A 70 3.85 -8.05 -6.74
N TYR A 71 4.20 -8.10 -8.03
CA TYR A 71 4.88 -9.24 -8.65
C TYR A 71 6.32 -8.84 -8.98
N SER A 72 7.29 -9.61 -8.47
CA SER A 72 8.68 -9.60 -8.92
C SER A 72 8.89 -10.78 -9.89
N GLY A 73 8.63 -10.57 -11.18
CA GLY A 73 8.92 -11.57 -12.19
C GLY A 73 10.40 -11.54 -12.59
N MET A 74 11.12 -12.65 -12.43
CA MET A 74 12.54 -12.85 -12.76
C MET A 74 12.96 -12.49 -14.21
N ALA A 75 12.04 -12.14 -15.11
CA ALA A 75 12.32 -11.89 -16.52
C ALA A 75 12.13 -10.43 -16.98
N ASN A 76 11.61 -9.52 -16.17
CA ASN A 76 11.47 -8.10 -16.53
C ASN A 76 11.93 -7.19 -15.39
N ARG A 77 12.71 -6.16 -15.72
CA ARG A 77 13.28 -5.17 -14.79
C ARG A 77 12.24 -4.22 -14.17
N SER A 78 10.95 -4.58 -14.18
CA SER A 78 9.86 -3.76 -13.65
C SER A 78 9.08 -4.49 -12.56
N HIS A 79 8.97 -3.85 -11.39
CA HIS A 79 8.10 -4.30 -10.31
C HIS A 79 6.66 -4.00 -10.67
N MET A 80 5.81 -5.02 -10.74
CA MET A 80 4.43 -4.86 -11.19
C MET A 80 3.46 -4.77 -10.01
N ILE A 81 2.70 -3.69 -9.87
CA ILE A 81 1.70 -3.50 -8.80
C ILE A 81 0.31 -3.62 -9.42
N ARG A 82 -0.56 -4.48 -8.92
CA ARG A 82 -1.98 -4.49 -9.32
C ARG A 82 -2.86 -3.87 -8.26
N VAL A 83 -3.67 -2.89 -8.63
CA VAL A 83 -4.64 -2.21 -7.74
C VAL A 83 -6.06 -2.56 -8.15
N TYR A 84 -6.84 -3.13 -7.24
CA TYR A 84 -8.25 -3.51 -7.48
C TYR A 84 -9.23 -2.59 -6.72
N ASN A 85 -10.52 -2.62 -7.12
CA ASN A 85 -11.67 -1.97 -6.46
C ASN A 85 -11.70 -0.42 -6.46
N MET A 86 -10.81 0.25 -7.19
CA MET A 86 -10.81 1.71 -7.28
C MET A 86 -12.08 2.29 -7.93
N GLU A 87 -12.70 1.53 -8.83
CA GLU A 87 -13.97 1.90 -9.46
C GLU A 87 -15.11 2.02 -8.45
N GLU A 88 -15.20 1.05 -7.52
CA GLU A 88 -16.21 1.04 -6.47
C GLU A 88 -15.95 2.15 -5.44
N LEU A 89 -14.69 2.31 -5.03
CA LEU A 89 -14.29 3.39 -4.14
C LEU A 89 -14.69 4.76 -4.71
N SER A 90 -14.34 5.02 -5.97
CA SER A 90 -14.70 6.27 -6.66
C SER A 90 -16.21 6.49 -6.70
N ARG A 91 -16.97 5.46 -7.09
CA ARG A 91 -18.43 5.56 -7.14
C ARG A 91 -19.01 5.88 -5.77
N TYR A 92 -18.56 5.18 -4.73
CA TYR A 92 -19.09 5.32 -3.39
C TYR A 92 -18.77 6.70 -2.78
N VAL A 93 -17.49 7.11 -2.81
CA VAL A 93 -17.03 8.40 -2.29
C VAL A 93 -17.82 9.55 -2.89
N ARG A 94 -18.00 9.52 -4.22
CA ARG A 94 -18.74 10.55 -4.95
C ARG A 94 -20.24 10.53 -4.66
N ALA A 95 -20.86 9.34 -4.61
CA ALA A 95 -22.29 9.21 -4.37
C ALA A 95 -22.70 9.69 -2.98
N HIS A 96 -21.80 9.61 -2.00
CA HIS A 96 -22.09 9.98 -0.62
C HIS A 96 -21.42 11.29 -0.17
N GLY A 97 -20.63 11.94 -1.04
CA GLY A 97 -19.96 13.21 -0.73
C GLY A 97 -18.90 13.08 0.37
N MET A 98 -18.12 12.00 0.35
CA MET A 98 -17.06 11.75 1.34
C MET A 98 -15.88 12.70 1.11
N GLY A 99 -15.42 13.38 2.16
CA GLY A 99 -14.41 14.45 2.11
C GLY A 99 -12.99 14.02 2.45
N HIS A 100 -12.82 12.86 3.11
CA HIS A 100 -11.52 12.34 3.52
C HIS A 100 -11.40 10.82 3.26
N VAL A 101 -10.40 10.41 2.47
CA VAL A 101 -10.10 9.00 2.19
C VAL A 101 -8.67 8.69 2.64
N CYS A 102 -8.46 7.68 3.48
CA CYS A 102 -7.11 7.25 3.83
C CYS A 102 -6.83 5.78 3.48
N PHE A 103 -5.78 5.58 2.68
CA PHE A 103 -5.18 4.28 2.41
C PHE A 103 -4.26 3.89 3.56
N ILE A 104 -4.48 2.69 4.11
CA ILE A 104 -3.71 2.14 5.22
C ILE A 104 -2.89 0.96 4.73
N ASP A 105 -1.58 1.06 4.87
CA ASP A 105 -0.65 -0.07 4.71
C ASP A 105 -0.09 -0.51 6.08
N ASP A 106 0.57 -1.66 6.14
CA ASP A 106 1.30 -2.09 7.34
C ASP A 106 2.68 -1.42 7.44
N VAL A 107 3.39 -1.32 6.33
CA VAL A 107 4.67 -0.60 6.23
C VAL A 107 4.78 0.14 4.90
N ILE A 108 5.18 1.41 4.97
CA ILE A 108 5.61 2.14 3.78
C ILE A 108 7.10 1.91 3.55
N ASP A 109 7.41 1.05 2.58
CA ASP A 109 8.78 0.73 2.16
C ASP A 109 9.19 1.59 0.95
N SER A 110 8.99 1.08 -0.27
CA SER A 110 9.32 1.78 -1.51
C SER A 110 8.46 3.03 -1.80
N SER A 111 7.33 3.19 -1.08
CA SER A 111 6.26 4.18 -1.31
C SER A 111 5.52 4.10 -2.66
N VAL A 112 5.86 3.15 -3.53
CA VAL A 112 5.29 3.05 -4.88
C VAL A 112 3.81 2.70 -4.86
N THR A 113 3.38 1.77 -4.00
CA THR A 113 1.97 1.38 -3.86
C THR A 113 1.10 2.55 -3.39
N GLY A 114 1.55 3.26 -2.34
CA GLY A 114 0.85 4.44 -1.84
C GLY A 114 0.73 5.53 -2.91
N HIS A 115 1.83 5.83 -3.60
CA HIS A 115 1.85 6.81 -4.68
C HIS A 115 0.87 6.42 -5.80
N ALA A 116 0.89 5.16 -6.24
CA ALA A 116 -0.01 4.62 -7.24
C ALA A 116 -1.49 4.82 -6.87
N LEU A 117 -1.87 4.45 -5.64
CA LEU A 117 -3.24 4.57 -5.15
C LEU A 117 -3.70 6.03 -5.12
N VAL A 118 -2.85 6.92 -4.62
CA VAL A 118 -3.12 8.37 -4.58
C VAL A 118 -3.28 8.93 -5.99
N SER A 119 -2.35 8.63 -6.91
CA SER A 119 -2.44 9.10 -8.29
C SER A 119 -3.73 8.67 -8.98
N VAL A 120 -4.16 7.41 -8.80
CA VAL A 120 -5.43 6.92 -9.36
C VAL A 120 -6.63 7.59 -8.71
N ALA A 121 -6.60 7.78 -7.39
CA ALA A 121 -7.67 8.46 -6.66
C ALA A 121 -7.84 9.91 -7.11
N GLU A 122 -6.75 10.68 -7.18
CA GLU A 122 -6.81 12.12 -7.50
C GLU A 122 -7.09 12.40 -8.97
N ASN A 123 -6.54 11.60 -9.88
CA ASN A 123 -6.66 11.87 -11.32
C ASN A 123 -7.81 11.11 -12.00
N GLY A 124 -8.29 10.02 -11.38
CA GLY A 124 -9.18 9.09 -12.04
C GLY A 124 -8.52 8.40 -13.24
N LEU A 125 -9.30 7.57 -13.95
CA LEU A 125 -8.87 6.78 -15.10
C LEU A 125 -10.01 6.66 -16.12
N ARG A 126 -9.75 6.90 -17.40
CA ARG A 126 -10.74 6.64 -18.47
C ARG A 126 -10.31 5.44 -19.32
N ARG A 127 -11.25 4.65 -19.81
CA ARG A 127 -10.92 3.53 -20.70
C ARG A 127 -10.41 3.98 -22.07
N ALA A 128 -10.87 5.14 -22.56
CA ALA A 128 -10.35 5.74 -23.78
C ALA A 128 -8.86 6.12 -23.65
N ASP A 129 -8.40 6.29 -22.41
CA ASP A 129 -7.02 6.59 -22.10
C ASP A 129 -6.15 5.30 -22.12
N ALA A 130 -6.74 4.10 -22.11
CA ALA A 130 -6.02 2.83 -22.18
C ALA A 130 -5.08 2.66 -23.40
N GLU A 131 -5.27 3.48 -24.44
CA GLU A 131 -4.55 3.43 -25.72
C GLU A 131 -3.56 4.59 -25.93
N ARG A 132 -3.41 5.49 -24.94
CA ARG A 132 -2.60 6.70 -25.05
C ARG A 132 -1.60 6.79 -23.89
N ALA A 133 -0.34 7.11 -24.17
CA ALA A 133 0.56 7.54 -23.10
C ALA A 133 0.13 8.94 -22.60
N PHE A 134 -0.02 9.12 -21.29
CA PHE A 134 -0.21 10.45 -20.70
C PHE A 134 0.97 10.73 -19.80
N VAL A 135 1.63 11.85 -19.95
CA VAL A 135 2.60 12.26 -18.92
C VAL A 135 1.80 13.00 -17.84
N VAL A 136 1.63 12.40 -16.66
CA VAL A 136 1.21 13.15 -15.47
C VAL A 136 2.49 13.71 -14.85
N GLU A 137 2.78 14.98 -15.13
CA GLU A 137 3.86 15.71 -14.47
C GLU A 137 3.40 16.17 -13.08
N ASP A 138 3.49 15.30 -12.06
CA ASP A 138 3.31 15.72 -10.65
C ASP A 138 4.64 16.11 -9.97
N GLY A 139 5.60 16.64 -10.73
CA GLY A 139 6.95 16.98 -10.23
C GLY A 139 7.80 15.79 -9.69
N LYS A 140 7.21 14.60 -9.55
CA LYS A 140 7.77 13.37 -8.95
C LYS A 140 7.78 12.17 -9.89
N THR A 141 6.87 12.13 -10.88
CA THR A 141 6.76 11.05 -11.87
C THR A 141 7.09 11.59 -13.25
N ARG A 142 7.99 10.92 -13.99
CA ARG A 142 8.51 11.42 -15.28
C ARG A 142 7.90 10.81 -16.53
N GLU A 143 7.04 9.82 -16.42
CA GLU A 143 6.25 9.32 -17.55
C GLU A 143 5.14 8.42 -17.00
N ILE A 144 3.97 8.40 -17.65
CA ILE A 144 2.95 7.37 -17.47
C ILE A 144 2.58 6.85 -18.86
N SER A 145 2.93 5.61 -19.17
CA SER A 145 2.53 5.00 -20.45
C SER A 145 1.36 4.05 -20.23
N VAL A 146 0.20 4.36 -20.82
CA VAL A 146 -0.97 3.49 -20.77
C VAL A 146 -1.03 2.61 -22.01
N GLY A 147 -1.25 1.31 -21.79
CA GLY A 147 -1.44 0.34 -22.86
C GLY A 147 -2.38 -0.79 -22.46
N LYS A 148 -3.09 -1.35 -23.44
CA LYS A 148 -3.81 -2.62 -23.30
C LYS A 148 -2.82 -3.77 -23.23
N ALA A 149 -2.81 -4.53 -22.12
CA ALA A 149 -2.18 -5.84 -22.15
C ALA A 149 -3.06 -6.83 -22.91
N ALA A 150 -2.76 -7.03 -24.20
CA ALA A 150 -3.38 -8.07 -25.02
C ALA A 150 -3.20 -9.51 -24.47
N ALA A 151 -2.41 -9.69 -23.39
CA ALA A 151 -1.99 -10.98 -22.86
C ALA A 151 -2.52 -11.31 -21.43
N LEU A 152 -3.36 -10.47 -20.80
CA LEU A 152 -3.68 -10.61 -19.36
C LEU A 152 -5.14 -10.98 -19.00
N GLY A 153 -5.93 -11.52 -19.94
CA GLY A 153 -7.29 -12.02 -19.69
C GLY A 153 -8.41 -11.04 -20.11
N PRO A 154 -9.67 -11.28 -19.73
CA PRO A 154 -10.83 -10.53 -20.22
C PRO A 154 -10.96 -9.08 -19.69
N GLU A 155 -10.16 -8.70 -18.69
CA GLU A 155 -10.18 -7.38 -18.05
C GLU A 155 -9.46 -6.33 -18.91
N ASN A 156 -9.99 -5.10 -19.01
CA ASN A 156 -9.20 -3.99 -19.55
C ASN A 156 -8.23 -3.51 -18.46
N TYR A 157 -6.93 -3.63 -18.70
CA TYR A 157 -5.91 -3.09 -17.80
C TYR A 157 -5.45 -1.72 -18.29
N VAL A 158 -5.34 -0.78 -17.36
CA VAL A 158 -4.61 0.46 -17.54
C VAL A 158 -3.22 0.24 -16.93
N HIS A 159 -2.20 0.20 -17.78
CA HIS A 159 -0.81 0.09 -17.37
C HIS A 159 -0.25 1.47 -17.03
N TYR A 160 0.56 1.53 -15.99
CA TYR A 160 1.16 2.72 -15.45
C TYR A 160 2.64 2.43 -15.28
N ARG A 161 3.46 2.81 -16.26
CA ARG A 161 4.90 2.78 -16.02
C ARG A 161 5.29 4.06 -15.30
N PHE A 162 5.60 4.00 -14.02
CA PHE A 162 6.29 5.09 -13.33
C PHE A 162 7.74 5.14 -13.83
N GLY A 163 8.07 6.21 -14.55
CA GLY A 163 9.37 6.44 -15.18
C GLY A 163 10.56 6.41 -14.20
N MET A 164 11.76 6.20 -14.75
CA MET A 164 13.02 5.97 -14.03
C MET A 164 13.20 6.91 -12.81
N HIS A 165 13.07 6.35 -11.61
CA HIS A 165 13.43 7.02 -10.37
C HIS A 165 14.96 7.19 -10.29
N ALA A 166 15.48 7.90 -9.28
CA ALA A 166 16.90 8.29 -9.15
C ALA A 166 17.93 7.14 -9.27
N ASN A 167 17.49 5.88 -9.15
CA ASN A 167 18.29 4.66 -9.28
C ASN A 167 18.15 3.94 -10.64
N GLY A 168 17.37 4.48 -11.58
CA GLY A 168 17.13 3.87 -12.90
C GLY A 168 16.11 2.73 -12.92
N THR A 169 15.37 2.49 -11.84
CA THR A 169 14.33 1.45 -11.77
C THR A 169 12.97 2.03 -12.15
N SER A 170 12.19 1.27 -12.93
CA SER A 170 10.79 1.58 -13.30
C SER A 170 9.83 0.63 -12.60
N TYR A 171 8.65 1.14 -12.23
CA TYR A 171 7.57 0.35 -11.63
C TYR A 171 6.37 0.34 -12.58
N ASP A 172 5.76 -0.81 -12.81
CA ASP A 172 4.57 -0.95 -13.65
C ASP A 172 3.33 -1.16 -12.76
N LEU A 173 2.48 -0.16 -12.58
CA LEU A 173 1.16 -0.34 -12.00
C LEU A 173 0.16 -0.86 -13.05
N GLN A 174 -0.75 -1.71 -12.64
CA GLN A 174 -1.84 -2.25 -13.43
C GLN A 174 -3.13 -2.04 -12.65
N VAL A 175 -4.07 -1.32 -13.24
CA VAL A 175 -5.41 -1.16 -12.68
C VAL A 175 -6.38 -1.88 -13.60
N PRO A 176 -7.00 -3.00 -13.17
CA PRO A 176 -8.09 -3.60 -13.90
C PRO A 176 -9.33 -2.71 -13.78
N MET A 177 -9.98 -2.47 -14.91
CA MET A 177 -11.11 -1.56 -14.99
C MET A 177 -12.21 -2.12 -15.88
N MET A 178 -13.44 -2.10 -15.37
CA MET A 178 -14.63 -2.47 -16.14
C MET A 178 -15.32 -1.21 -16.68
N SER A 179 -15.30 -0.12 -15.92
CA SER A 179 -15.73 1.21 -16.35
C SER A 179 -14.70 2.30 -16.01
N ASP A 180 -15.00 3.56 -16.37
CA ASP A 180 -14.13 4.69 -16.05
C ASP A 180 -14.13 4.94 -14.54
N ILE A 181 -12.95 5.23 -13.97
CA ILE A 181 -12.80 5.70 -12.59
C ILE A 181 -12.81 7.22 -12.63
N ALA A 182 -13.78 7.84 -11.97
CA ALA A 182 -13.77 9.29 -11.83
C ALA A 182 -12.73 9.71 -10.77
N PRO A 183 -12.08 10.87 -10.92
CA PRO A 183 -11.26 11.43 -9.85
C PRO A 183 -12.10 11.66 -8.60
N LEU A 184 -11.47 11.45 -7.44
CA LEU A 184 -12.01 11.80 -6.14
C LEU A 184 -11.76 13.30 -5.91
N ASP A 185 -12.84 14.05 -5.68
CA ASP A 185 -12.77 15.44 -5.21
C ASP A 185 -12.76 15.44 -3.67
N THR A 186 -11.71 14.87 -3.09
CA THR A 186 -11.61 14.52 -1.66
C THR A 186 -10.16 14.67 -1.19
N ASP A 187 -9.96 14.82 0.11
CA ASP A 187 -8.62 14.81 0.69
C ASP A 187 -8.10 13.37 0.84
N VAL A 188 -7.07 13.02 0.06
CA VAL A 188 -6.51 11.67 0.00
C VAL A 188 -5.25 11.55 0.86
N CYS A 189 -5.19 10.47 1.63
CA CYS A 189 -4.18 10.19 2.65
C CYS A 189 -3.56 8.81 2.45
N VAL A 190 -2.27 8.67 2.73
CA VAL A 190 -1.60 7.38 2.95
C VAL A 190 -1.05 7.36 4.36
N ALA A 191 -1.27 6.28 5.09
CA ALA A 191 -0.75 6.09 6.43
C ALA A 191 -0.34 4.63 6.67
N ALA A 192 0.60 4.41 7.58
CA ALA A 192 0.99 3.09 8.04
C ALA A 192 1.62 3.19 9.42
N PRO A 193 1.51 2.18 10.30
CA PRO A 193 2.20 2.22 11.59
C PRO A 193 3.73 2.28 11.43
N TYR A 194 4.28 1.73 10.34
CA TYR A 194 5.71 1.66 10.10
C TYR A 194 6.10 2.31 8.76
N GLN A 195 7.30 2.90 8.70
CA GLN A 195 7.92 3.26 7.42
C GLN A 195 9.43 3.01 7.41
N LYS A 196 9.98 2.87 6.20
CA LYS A 196 11.43 2.78 5.94
C LYS A 196 11.86 3.94 5.04
N PRO A 197 12.18 5.12 5.60
CA PRO A 197 12.47 6.31 4.80
C PRO A 197 13.61 6.13 3.80
N TYR A 198 14.62 5.31 4.12
CA TYR A 198 15.78 5.06 3.27
C TYR A 198 15.46 4.26 1.99
N ALA A 199 14.30 3.60 1.96
CA ALA A 199 13.87 2.78 0.82
C ALA A 199 12.87 3.52 -0.08
N ASN A 200 12.48 4.74 0.28
CA ASN A 200 11.53 5.54 -0.46
C ASN A 200 12.05 5.90 -1.87
N LEU A 201 11.28 5.56 -2.90
CA LEU A 201 11.68 5.79 -4.29
C LEU A 201 10.91 6.92 -4.98
N THR A 202 9.75 7.30 -4.44
CA THR A 202 8.84 8.27 -5.08
C THR A 202 8.94 9.68 -4.48
N GLY A 203 9.59 9.81 -3.32
CA GLY A 203 9.55 11.02 -2.50
C GLY A 203 8.23 11.24 -1.76
N MET A 204 7.21 10.39 -1.97
CA MET A 204 5.94 10.44 -1.25
C MET A 204 6.16 9.99 0.20
N LYS A 205 5.83 10.85 1.16
CA LYS A 205 5.82 10.49 2.58
C LYS A 205 4.40 10.13 3.02
N PRO A 206 4.20 9.14 3.90
CA PRO A 206 2.91 8.94 4.53
C PRO A 206 2.55 10.19 5.33
N ARG A 207 1.25 10.53 5.36
CA ARG A 207 0.72 11.63 6.16
C ARG A 207 0.81 11.32 7.65
N PHE A 208 0.57 10.06 8.01
CA PHE A 208 0.65 9.56 9.38
C PHE A 208 1.49 8.29 9.44
N PHE A 209 2.36 8.22 10.44
CA PHE A 209 3.15 7.04 10.78
C PHE A 209 3.55 7.04 12.25
N VAL A 210 3.89 5.87 12.81
CA VAL A 210 4.24 5.75 14.23
C VAL A 210 5.72 5.51 14.42
N SER A 211 6.32 4.53 13.73
CA SER A 211 7.74 4.21 13.87
C SER A 211 8.48 4.28 12.55
N ASP A 212 9.65 4.91 12.61
CA ASP A 212 10.64 4.92 11.54
C ASP A 212 11.67 3.81 11.78
N TYR A 213 11.86 2.97 10.77
CA TYR A 213 12.95 2.01 10.75
C TYR A 213 14.01 2.47 9.75
N ASP A 214 15.22 2.71 10.26
CA ASP A 214 16.41 2.96 9.46
C ASP A 214 17.30 1.71 9.42
N ARG A 215 18.31 1.72 8.55
CA ARG A 215 19.32 0.66 8.46
C ARG A 215 20.02 0.45 9.79
N ILE A 216 20.31 -0.80 10.11
CA ILE A 216 21.04 -1.19 11.32
C ILE A 216 22.43 -1.65 10.90
N ASP A 217 23.47 -0.94 11.35
CA ASP A 217 24.86 -1.17 10.97
C ASP A 217 25.08 -1.16 9.44
N GLY A 218 24.34 -0.30 8.72
CA GLY A 218 24.39 -0.23 7.26
C GLY A 218 23.60 -1.33 6.53
N ARG A 219 23.00 -2.27 7.25
CA ARG A 219 22.19 -3.35 6.70
C ARG A 219 20.72 -2.98 6.60
N ASP A 220 20.05 -3.57 5.63
CA ASP A 220 18.61 -3.46 5.46
C ASP A 220 17.86 -4.04 6.67
N VAL A 221 16.64 -3.56 6.92
CA VAL A 221 15.76 -4.03 7.99
C VAL A 221 14.57 -4.76 7.40
N TRP A 222 14.35 -5.98 7.85
CA TRP A 222 13.20 -6.80 7.49
C TRP A 222 12.22 -6.87 8.66
N LEU A 223 11.02 -6.31 8.50
CA LEU A 223 9.96 -6.39 9.50
C LEU A 223 9.16 -7.66 9.25
N ASN A 224 9.13 -8.57 10.22
CA ASN A 224 8.33 -9.79 10.16
C ASN A 224 7.02 -9.55 10.91
N PHE A 225 5.90 -9.56 10.19
CA PHE A 225 4.59 -9.28 10.77
C PHE A 225 3.89 -10.54 11.28
N PRO A 226 3.05 -10.44 12.33
CA PRO A 226 2.47 -11.60 13.01
C PRO A 226 1.48 -12.42 12.16
N TYR A 227 1.03 -11.87 11.02
CA TYR A 227 0.17 -12.53 10.04
C TYR A 227 0.94 -13.16 8.86
N GLU A 228 2.24 -12.90 8.72
CA GLU A 228 3.05 -13.44 7.63
C GLU A 228 3.57 -14.83 7.98
N LEU A 229 3.09 -15.87 7.30
CA LEU A 229 3.51 -17.26 7.50
C LEU A 229 4.42 -17.78 6.37
N GLU A 230 4.68 -16.93 5.38
CA GLU A 230 5.58 -17.17 4.27
C GLU A 230 6.37 -15.87 4.08
N ALA A 231 7.70 -15.92 4.21
CA ALA A 231 8.57 -14.81 3.85
C ALA A 231 9.88 -15.34 3.25
N ASP A 232 10.35 -14.71 2.18
CA ASP A 232 11.51 -15.19 1.41
C ASP A 232 12.80 -15.25 2.24
N ASP A 233 12.90 -14.41 3.27
CA ASP A 233 14.09 -14.26 4.11
C ASP A 233 13.92 -14.84 5.53
N ILE A 234 12.89 -15.65 5.82
CA ILE A 234 12.74 -16.35 7.12
C ILE A 234 12.72 -17.87 6.95
N THR A 235 13.47 -18.58 7.79
CA THR A 235 13.38 -20.05 7.85
C THR A 235 12.14 -20.49 8.63
N ASP A 236 11.58 -21.64 8.28
CA ASP A 236 10.49 -22.27 9.05
C ASP A 236 10.85 -22.40 10.53
N GLN A 237 12.11 -22.73 10.83
CA GLN A 237 12.59 -22.82 12.20
C GLN A 237 12.47 -21.47 12.93
N GLU A 238 13.01 -20.38 12.38
CA GLU A 238 12.91 -19.05 12.98
C GLU A 238 11.46 -18.59 13.14
N LEU A 239 10.62 -18.84 12.14
CA LEU A 239 9.20 -18.47 12.17
C LEU A 239 8.44 -19.23 13.27
N PHE A 240 8.66 -20.54 13.37
CA PHE A 240 7.93 -21.41 14.29
C PHE A 240 8.46 -21.37 15.72
N GLU A 241 9.74 -21.03 15.94
CA GLU A 241 10.26 -20.68 17.26
C GLU A 241 9.52 -19.46 17.84
N GLN A 242 9.22 -18.47 17.01
CA GLN A 242 8.45 -17.28 17.40
C GLN A 242 6.93 -17.54 17.48
N ARG A 243 6.44 -18.61 16.84
CA ARG A 243 5.00 -18.91 16.72
C ARG A 243 4.70 -20.39 17.03
N PRO A 244 4.99 -20.87 18.26
CA PRO A 244 4.88 -22.28 18.60
C PRO A 244 3.46 -22.83 18.45
N ASN A 245 2.43 -22.00 18.69
CA ASN A 245 1.04 -22.41 18.50
C ASN A 245 0.70 -22.62 17.03
N VAL A 246 1.21 -21.78 16.13
CA VAL A 246 1.01 -21.93 14.68
C VAL A 246 1.77 -23.14 14.17
N ALA A 247 3.02 -23.32 14.63
CA ALA A 247 3.83 -24.49 14.33
C ALA A 247 3.09 -25.79 14.70
N ARG A 248 2.51 -25.83 15.91
CA ARG A 248 1.72 -26.97 16.38
C ARG A 248 0.50 -27.27 15.51
N ILE A 249 -0.07 -26.28 14.82
CA ILE A 249 -1.24 -26.48 13.95
C ILE A 249 -0.81 -26.92 12.56
N LEU A 250 0.20 -26.26 11.98
CA LEU A 250 0.59 -26.47 10.59
C LEU A 250 1.52 -27.68 10.37
N LEU A 251 2.25 -28.12 11.40
CA LEU A 251 3.18 -29.25 11.33
C LEU A 251 2.57 -30.57 11.82
N GLN A 252 1.24 -30.65 11.95
CA GLN A 252 0.52 -31.91 12.19
C GLN A 252 0.41 -32.74 10.91
#